data_AF-A0A162N5L8-F1
#
_entry.id   AF-A0A162N5L8-F1
#
_cell.length_a   1.000
_cell.length_b   1.000
_cell.length_c   1.000
_cell.angle_alpha   90.00
_cell.angle_beta   90.00
_cell.angle_gamma   90.00
#
_symmetry.space_group_name_H-M   'P 1'
#
loop_
_entity.id
_entity.type
_entity.pdbx_description
1 polymer ?
#
loop_
_entity_poly.entity_id
_entity_poly.type
_entity_poly.pdbx_seq_one_letter_code
_entity_poly.pdbx_strand_id
1 'polypeptide(L)'
;MVLEVIVLCAKHSEKDLWVKYCRESGREQDLIMVEPGGKYYFNFLEYESSHSVGGASLTENIAQVLKTVIRASEERGGGKSDDPFWENSLDQAITAVIDLAKLAYGSVTVQRMYDIMTTAPKANEPKEETPRVGSYGHAFRMASNTNSKRYDEFIKKLIQTSNTLPEEDELDQMYLDATPDAVTLKAVDHFFIEQYRALSEKTRSIITMSFTGLLFRLMKEPVYSLFCQS
;
A
#
# COMPACT_ATOMS: atom_id res chain seq x y z
N MET A 1 -20.11 12.17 29.28
CA MET A 1 -19.02 11.19 29.04
C MET A 1 -19.60 10.14 28.12
N VAL A 2 -19.16 10.09 26.86
CA VAL A 2 -19.60 9.04 25.92
C VAL A 2 -18.58 7.93 26.03
N LEU A 3 -19.01 6.75 26.48
CA LEU A 3 -18.20 5.54 26.49
C LEU A 3 -18.42 4.84 25.15
N GLU A 4 -17.38 4.76 24.35
CA GLU A 4 -17.35 3.96 23.13
C GLU A 4 -16.73 2.60 23.48
N VAL A 5 -17.44 1.51 23.16
CA VAL A 5 -17.03 0.14 23.50
C VAL A 5 -16.95 -0.67 22.23
N ILE A 6 -15.78 -1.26 21.97
CA ILE A 6 -15.58 -2.23 20.90
C ILE A 6 -15.61 -3.63 21.51
N VAL A 7 -16.47 -4.49 20.97
CA VAL A 7 -16.60 -5.88 21.40
C VAL A 7 -16.24 -6.81 20.25
N LEU A 8 -15.16 -7.57 20.42
CA LEU A 8 -14.77 -8.62 19.47
C LEU A 8 -15.46 -9.93 19.89
N CYS A 9 -16.55 -10.28 19.21
CA CYS A 9 -17.31 -11.51 19.51
C CYS A 9 -16.67 -12.71 18.79
N ALA A 10 -16.21 -13.71 19.55
CA ALA A 10 -15.69 -14.95 18.99
C ALA A 10 -16.79 -15.99 18.75
N LYS A 11 -17.96 -15.82 19.39
CA LYS A 11 -19.13 -16.71 19.25
C LYS A 11 -20.38 -15.91 18.89
N HIS A 12 -21.25 -16.51 18.07
CA HIS A 12 -22.56 -15.91 17.74
C HIS A 12 -23.39 -15.59 19.00
N SER A 13 -23.33 -16.43 20.04
CA SER A 13 -24.05 -16.19 21.30
C SER A 13 -23.59 -14.93 22.04
N GLU A 14 -22.34 -14.50 21.85
CA GLU A 14 -21.84 -13.26 22.46
C GLU A 14 -22.46 -12.04 21.76
N LYS A 15 -22.54 -12.07 20.43
CA LYS A 15 -23.25 -11.04 19.66
C LYS A 15 -24.68 -10.86 20.16
N ASP A 16 -25.42 -11.96 20.30
CA ASP A 16 -26.82 -11.91 20.74
C ASP A 16 -26.97 -11.30 22.13
N LEU A 17 -26.01 -11.55 23.02
CA LEU A 17 -25.97 -10.97 24.36
C LEU A 17 -25.77 -9.44 24.31
N TRP A 18 -24.84 -8.96 23.49
CA TRP A 18 -24.59 -7.52 23.34
C TRP A 18 -25.76 -6.80 22.65
N VAL A 19 -26.36 -7.40 21.63
CA VAL A 19 -27.59 -6.89 21.00
C VAL A 19 -28.69 -6.75 22.05
N LYS A 20 -28.87 -7.77 22.91
CA LYS A 20 -29.83 -7.74 24.00
C LYS A 20 -29.55 -6.60 24.99
N TYR A 21 -28.30 -6.43 25.43
CA TYR A 21 -27.92 -5.34 26.34
C TYR A 21 -28.16 -3.96 25.74
N CYS A 22 -27.84 -3.76 24.45
CA CYS A 22 -28.14 -2.51 23.75
C CYS A 22 -29.64 -2.23 23.71
N ARG A 23 -30.46 -3.25 23.46
CA ARG A 23 -31.93 -3.12 23.47
C ARG A 23 -32.49 -2.80 24.85
N GLU A 24 -32.06 -3.54 25.89
CA GLU A 24 -32.49 -3.30 27.28
C GLU A 24 -32.08 -1.92 27.79
N SER A 25 -31.00 -1.37 27.24
CA SER A 25 -30.53 -0.02 27.56
C SER A 25 -31.11 1.10 26.68
N GLY A 26 -31.96 0.76 25.69
CA GLY A 26 -32.53 1.74 24.74
C GLY A 26 -31.49 2.38 23.79
N ARG A 27 -30.40 1.66 23.50
CA ARG A 27 -29.27 2.12 22.66
C ARG A 27 -29.08 1.28 21.39
N GLU A 28 -30.10 0.56 20.94
CA GLU A 28 -30.04 -0.31 19.75
C GLU A 28 -29.70 0.49 18.47
N GLN A 29 -30.09 1.77 18.40
CA GLN A 29 -29.76 2.68 17.31
C GLN A 29 -28.28 3.08 17.22
N ASP A 30 -27.52 2.93 18.31
CA ASP A 30 -26.08 3.24 18.35
C ASP A 30 -25.22 2.00 18.06
N LEU A 31 -25.84 0.84 17.87
CA LEU A 31 -25.14 -0.41 17.64
C LEU A 31 -24.66 -0.52 16.19
N ILE A 32 -23.34 -0.57 16.01
CA ILE A 32 -22.70 -0.87 14.73
C ILE A 32 -22.24 -2.33 14.75
N MET A 33 -22.84 -3.15 13.89
CA MET A 33 -22.45 -4.56 13.72
C MET A 33 -21.64 -4.72 12.44
N VAL A 34 -20.35 -5.01 12.60
CA VAL A 34 -19.43 -5.33 11.50
C VAL A 34 -19.32 -6.85 11.43
N GLU A 35 -19.91 -7.45 10.40
CA GLU A 35 -19.92 -8.89 10.16
C GLU A 35 -19.82 -9.22 8.67
N PRO A 36 -19.36 -10.43 8.29
CA PRO A 36 -19.19 -10.78 6.89
C PRO A 36 -20.52 -10.70 6.12
N GLY A 37 -20.53 -9.97 5.01
CA GLY A 37 -21.75 -9.68 4.23
C GLY A 37 -22.79 -8.80 4.95
N GLY A 38 -22.42 -8.19 6.09
CA GLY A 38 -23.25 -7.29 6.85
C GLY A 38 -23.39 -5.90 6.22
N LYS A 39 -24.19 -5.05 6.86
CA LYS A 39 -24.41 -3.66 6.42
C LYS A 39 -23.17 -2.78 6.61
N TYR A 40 -22.42 -3.00 7.68
CA TYR A 40 -21.25 -2.20 8.03
C TYR A 40 -19.98 -3.01 7.77
N TYR A 41 -18.99 -2.33 7.21
CA TYR A 41 -17.64 -2.84 6.95
C TYR A 41 -16.63 -1.75 7.33
N PHE A 42 -15.36 -2.11 7.45
CA PHE A 42 -14.28 -1.18 7.76
C PHE A 42 -13.15 -1.32 6.75
N ASN A 43 -13.17 -0.52 5.68
CA ASN A 43 -12.07 -0.50 4.73
C ASN A 43 -10.87 0.27 5.31
N PHE A 44 -9.92 -0.46 5.89
CA PHE A 44 -8.76 0.15 6.53
C PHE A 44 -7.87 0.93 5.54
N LEU A 45 -7.80 0.52 4.27
CA LEU A 45 -7.04 1.25 3.26
C LEU A 45 -7.68 2.61 2.97
N GLU A 46 -9.01 2.65 2.86
CA GLU A 46 -9.77 3.88 2.68
C GLU A 46 -9.66 4.79 3.92
N TYR A 47 -9.82 4.21 5.11
CA TYR A 47 -9.69 4.93 6.38
C TYR A 47 -8.32 5.60 6.50
N GLU A 48 -7.23 4.86 6.32
CA GLU A 48 -5.89 5.43 6.38
C GLU A 48 -5.69 6.50 5.29
N SER A 49 -6.20 6.27 4.07
CA SER A 49 -6.04 7.23 2.97
C SER A 49 -6.74 8.56 3.19
N SER A 50 -7.90 8.55 3.86
CA SER A 50 -8.69 9.75 4.14
C SER A 50 -8.21 10.53 5.38
N HIS A 51 -7.43 9.91 6.27
CA HIS A 51 -7.02 10.50 7.55
C HIS A 51 -5.56 10.99 7.60
N SER A 52 -4.84 10.95 6.46
CA SER A 52 -3.45 11.41 6.41
C SER A 52 -3.34 12.94 6.33
N VAL A 53 -3.07 13.60 7.46
CA VAL A 53 -2.65 15.00 7.48
C VAL A 53 -1.19 15.06 7.02
N GLY A 54 -0.96 15.44 5.76
CA GLY A 54 0.39 15.67 5.22
C GLY A 54 0.97 14.56 4.32
N GLY A 55 0.18 13.58 3.86
CA GLY A 55 0.50 12.66 2.74
C GLY A 55 1.59 11.59 2.97
N ALA A 56 2.61 11.89 3.77
CA ALA A 56 3.71 10.98 4.12
C ALA A 56 3.27 9.87 5.09
N SER A 57 2.30 10.14 5.98
CA SER A 57 1.85 9.17 7.00
C SER A 57 1.06 8.00 6.43
N LEU A 58 0.46 8.13 5.24
CA LEU A 58 -0.42 7.11 4.67
C LEU A 58 0.32 5.81 4.31
N THR A 59 1.45 5.93 3.62
CA THR A 59 2.20 4.75 3.16
C THR A 59 2.71 3.97 4.36
N GLU A 60 3.27 4.67 5.36
CA GLU A 60 3.80 4.08 6.58
C GLU A 60 2.70 3.38 7.40
N ASN A 61 1.53 4.01 7.56
CA ASN A 61 0.41 3.41 8.29
C ASN A 61 -0.09 2.12 7.62
N ILE A 62 -0.35 2.16 6.30
CA ILE A 62 -0.79 0.96 5.57
C ILE A 62 0.28 -0.13 5.63
N ALA A 63 1.55 0.24 5.40
CA ALA A 63 2.65 -0.70 5.48
C ALA A 63 2.74 -1.33 6.87
N GLN A 64 2.62 -0.54 7.94
CA GLN A 64 2.66 -1.01 9.32
C GLN A 64 1.53 -2.01 9.61
N VAL A 65 0.29 -1.70 9.21
CA VAL A 65 -0.86 -2.62 9.36
C VAL A 65 -0.57 -3.95 8.64
N LEU A 66 -0.15 -3.90 7.38
CA LEU A 66 0.14 -5.11 6.61
C LEU A 66 1.28 -5.92 7.24
N LYS A 67 2.36 -5.26 7.68
CA LYS A 67 3.50 -5.90 8.36
C LYS A 67 3.08 -6.60 9.65
N THR A 68 2.27 -5.94 10.48
CA THR A 68 1.73 -6.54 11.70
C THR A 68 0.94 -7.81 11.40
N VAL A 69 0.12 -7.82 10.35
CA VAL A 69 -0.67 -9.00 9.97
C VAL A 69 0.21 -10.13 9.42
N ILE A 70 1.24 -9.81 8.62
CA ILE A 70 2.19 -10.84 8.14
C ILE A 70 2.91 -11.50 9.31
N ARG A 71 3.50 -10.70 10.22
CA ARG A 71 4.25 -11.20 11.38
C ARG A 71 3.39 -12.06 12.30
N ALA A 72 2.17 -11.60 12.62
CA ALA A 72 1.23 -12.36 13.43
C ALA A 72 0.82 -13.71 12.80
N SER A 73 0.89 -13.82 11.46
CA SER A 73 0.64 -15.07 10.74
C SER A 73 1.84 -16.02 10.79
N GLU A 74 3.06 -15.51 10.84
CA GLU A 74 4.30 -16.30 10.84
C GLU A 74 4.62 -16.88 12.23
N GLU A 75 4.32 -16.14 13.31
CA GLU A 75 4.48 -16.61 14.70
C GLU A 75 3.70 -17.91 14.99
N ARG A 76 2.56 -18.13 14.31
CA ARG A 76 1.74 -19.35 14.46
C ARG A 76 2.31 -20.57 13.72
N GLY A 77 3.21 -20.36 12.75
CA GLY A 77 3.73 -21.40 11.87
C GLY A 77 5.04 -22.05 12.33
N GLY A 78 5.64 -21.59 13.42
CA GLY A 78 6.90 -22.15 13.96
C GLY A 78 8.14 -21.92 13.10
N GLY A 79 8.01 -21.25 11.95
CA GLY A 79 9.10 -20.92 11.03
C GLY A 79 9.56 -19.48 11.20
N LYS A 80 10.39 -19.22 12.21
CA LYS A 80 11.05 -17.92 12.36
C LYS A 80 12.17 -17.83 11.31
N SER A 81 11.94 -17.14 10.21
CA SER A 81 13.06 -16.67 9.37
C SER A 81 13.65 -15.44 10.06
N ASP A 82 14.50 -15.68 11.07
CA ASP A 82 15.18 -14.65 11.88
C ASP A 82 16.25 -13.88 11.08
N ASP A 83 16.01 -13.66 9.78
CA ASP A 83 16.94 -13.01 8.86
C ASP A 83 16.52 -11.54 8.65
N PRO A 84 17.23 -10.57 9.27
CA PRO A 84 16.94 -9.15 9.14
C PRO A 84 16.96 -8.68 7.67
N PHE A 85 17.72 -9.36 6.81
CA PHE A 85 17.75 -9.03 5.39
C PHE A 85 16.41 -9.29 4.70
N TRP A 86 15.77 -10.42 5.04
CA TRP A 86 14.47 -10.77 4.48
C TRP A 86 13.38 -9.81 4.95
N GLU A 87 13.35 -9.49 6.25
CA GLU A 87 12.39 -8.54 6.82
C GLU A 87 12.52 -7.16 6.15
N ASN A 88 13.73 -6.65 6.04
CA ASN A 88 13.99 -5.36 5.39
C ASN A 88 13.59 -5.36 3.90
N SER A 89 13.77 -6.48 3.21
CA SER A 89 13.39 -6.59 1.80
C SER A 89 11.87 -6.68 1.61
N LEU A 90 11.18 -7.37 2.51
CA LEU A 90 9.72 -7.43 2.53
C LEU A 90 9.12 -6.05 2.86
N ASP A 91 9.67 -5.34 3.84
CA ASP A 91 9.25 -4.00 4.22
C ASP A 91 9.37 -3.01 3.05
N GLN A 92 10.49 -3.06 2.32
CA GLN A 92 10.69 -2.26 1.12
C GLN A 92 9.73 -2.64 -0.01
N ALA A 93 9.47 -3.94 -0.20
CA ALA A 93 8.52 -4.39 -1.22
C ALA A 93 7.10 -3.90 -0.94
N ILE A 94 6.62 -4.01 0.30
CA ILE A 94 5.30 -3.52 0.71
C ILE A 94 5.21 -2.01 0.46
N THR A 95 6.22 -1.26 0.91
CA THR A 95 6.28 0.20 0.78
C THR A 95 6.28 0.64 -0.69
N ALA A 96 7.16 0.07 -1.52
CA ALA A 96 7.28 0.41 -2.93
C ALA A 96 6.01 0.09 -3.73
N VAL A 97 5.31 -0.99 -3.40
CA VAL A 97 4.02 -1.34 -4.03
C VAL A 97 2.93 -0.34 -3.65
N ILE A 98 2.84 0.06 -2.38
CA ILE A 98 1.87 1.05 -1.90
C ILE A 98 2.13 2.41 -2.57
N ASP A 99 3.39 2.87 -2.56
CA ASP A 99 3.78 4.14 -3.17
C ASP A 99 3.50 4.14 -4.67
N LEU A 100 3.85 3.07 -5.37
CA LEU A 100 3.56 2.95 -6.80
C LEU A 100 2.05 3.00 -7.08
N ALA A 101 1.24 2.30 -6.27
CA ALA A 101 -0.22 2.34 -6.41
C ALA A 101 -0.77 3.77 -6.16
N LYS A 102 -0.27 4.48 -5.16
CA LYS A 102 -0.64 5.88 -4.88
C LYS A 102 -0.25 6.81 -6.01
N LEU A 103 1.00 6.76 -6.46
CA LEU A 103 1.50 7.62 -7.53
C LEU A 103 0.77 7.38 -8.86
N ALA A 104 0.40 6.12 -9.14
CA ALA A 104 -0.28 5.75 -10.37
C ALA A 104 -1.79 6.05 -10.35
N TYR A 105 -2.46 5.79 -9.23
CA TYR A 105 -3.93 5.75 -9.17
C TYR A 105 -4.57 6.71 -8.15
N GLY A 106 -3.76 7.44 -7.38
CA GLY A 106 -4.21 8.32 -6.29
C GLY A 106 -4.81 7.58 -5.09
N SER A 107 -4.87 6.25 -5.12
CA SER A 107 -5.53 5.41 -4.10
C SER A 107 -4.97 3.99 -4.10
N VAL A 108 -5.06 3.33 -2.95
CA VAL A 108 -4.52 1.97 -2.72
C VAL A 108 -5.66 1.00 -2.53
N THR A 109 -5.63 -0.12 -3.26
CA THR A 109 -6.55 -1.25 -3.04
C THR A 109 -5.75 -2.54 -2.96
N VAL A 110 -6.29 -3.55 -2.27
CA VAL A 110 -5.64 -4.87 -2.15
C VAL A 110 -5.39 -5.49 -3.53
N GLN A 111 -6.37 -5.38 -4.44
CA GLN A 111 -6.25 -5.90 -5.80
C GLN A 111 -5.09 -5.25 -6.56
N ARG A 112 -4.98 -3.91 -6.51
CA ARG A 112 -3.88 -3.19 -7.19
C ARG A 112 -2.51 -3.59 -6.64
N MET A 113 -2.39 -3.70 -5.32
CA MET A 113 -1.13 -4.15 -4.70
C MET A 113 -0.77 -5.57 -5.16
N TYR A 114 -1.75 -6.47 -5.21
CA TYR A 114 -1.54 -7.84 -5.67
C TYR A 114 -1.08 -7.89 -7.12
N ASP A 115 -1.77 -7.16 -8.00
CA ASP A 115 -1.47 -7.14 -9.43
C ASP A 115 -0.09 -6.52 -9.72
N ILE A 116 0.27 -5.44 -9.03
CA ILE A 116 1.60 -4.82 -9.13
C ILE A 116 2.68 -5.83 -8.69
N MET A 117 2.54 -6.43 -7.51
CA MET A 117 3.56 -7.31 -6.95
C MET A 117 3.78 -8.58 -7.78
N THR A 118 2.70 -9.16 -8.32
CA THR A 118 2.77 -10.38 -9.15
C THR A 118 3.41 -10.16 -10.52
N THR A 119 3.40 -8.92 -11.01
CA THR A 119 3.99 -8.51 -12.29
C THR A 119 5.27 -7.68 -12.12
N ALA A 120 5.82 -7.63 -10.90
CA ALA A 120 7.08 -6.97 -10.60
C ALA A 120 8.25 -7.60 -11.40
N PRO A 121 9.28 -6.79 -11.75
CA PRO A 121 10.33 -7.21 -12.67
C PRO A 121 11.20 -8.33 -12.11
N LYS A 122 11.63 -9.22 -13.00
CA LYS A 122 12.43 -10.42 -12.64
C LYS A 122 13.80 -10.40 -13.30
N ALA A 123 14.76 -11.10 -12.68
CA ALA A 123 16.16 -11.12 -13.13
C ALA A 123 16.34 -11.56 -14.60
N ASN A 124 15.46 -12.45 -15.08
CA ASN A 124 15.49 -13.03 -16.42
C ASN A 124 14.81 -12.15 -17.50
N GLU A 125 14.22 -11.01 -17.13
CA GLU A 125 13.70 -10.04 -18.08
C GLU A 125 14.85 -9.10 -18.53
N PRO A 126 14.78 -8.41 -19.67
CA PRO A 126 15.77 -7.39 -20.08
C PRO A 126 15.77 -6.16 -19.16
N LYS A 127 16.94 -5.52 -18.92
CA LYS A 127 17.05 -4.32 -18.05
C LYS A 127 16.46 -3.10 -18.73
N GLU A 128 16.76 -2.96 -20.00
CA GLU A 128 16.27 -1.92 -20.88
C GLU A 128 15.74 -2.63 -22.13
N GLU A 129 14.76 -2.02 -22.80
CA GLU A 129 14.17 -2.40 -24.11
C GLU A 129 12.88 -3.23 -24.14
N THR A 130 12.44 -3.90 -23.07
CA THR A 130 11.06 -4.44 -23.04
C THR A 130 10.13 -3.44 -22.36
N PRO A 131 8.96 -3.12 -22.94
CA PRO A 131 7.98 -2.31 -22.21
C PRO A 131 7.71 -3.02 -20.90
N ARG A 132 7.85 -2.31 -19.77
CA ARG A 132 7.41 -2.84 -18.47
C ARG A 132 5.99 -3.38 -18.68
N VAL A 133 5.81 -4.69 -18.57
CA VAL A 133 4.55 -5.39 -18.87
C VAL A 133 3.75 -5.61 -17.59
N GLY A 134 2.48 -5.97 -17.74
CA GLY A 134 1.59 -6.21 -16.62
C GLY A 134 1.27 -4.95 -15.81
N SER A 135 0.67 -5.17 -14.64
CA SER A 135 0.14 -4.10 -13.80
C SER A 135 1.22 -3.23 -13.16
N TYR A 136 2.40 -3.80 -12.84
CA TYR A 136 3.58 -3.03 -12.43
C TYR A 136 3.97 -2.02 -13.51
N GLY A 137 4.16 -2.48 -14.74
CA GLY A 137 4.59 -1.62 -15.83
C GLY A 137 3.57 -0.56 -16.22
N HIS A 138 2.28 -0.91 -16.17
CA HIS A 138 1.19 0.03 -16.35
C HIS A 138 1.20 1.12 -15.26
N ALA A 139 1.25 0.73 -13.98
CA ALA A 139 1.28 1.65 -12.86
C ALA A 139 2.51 2.59 -12.95
N PHE A 140 3.69 2.04 -13.23
CA PHE A 140 4.91 2.83 -13.35
C PHE A 140 4.83 3.84 -14.48
N ARG A 141 4.27 3.45 -15.63
CA ARG A 141 4.07 4.37 -16.76
C ARG A 141 3.09 5.49 -16.41
N MET A 142 2.00 5.18 -15.72
CA MET A 142 1.06 6.20 -15.26
C MET A 142 1.71 7.19 -14.30
N ALA A 143 2.43 6.69 -13.30
CA ALA A 143 3.16 7.52 -12.35
C ALA A 143 4.22 8.40 -13.04
N SER A 144 4.98 7.82 -13.97
CA SER A 144 6.00 8.52 -14.76
C SER A 144 5.40 9.61 -15.63
N ASN A 145 4.30 9.32 -16.34
CA ASN A 145 3.62 10.31 -17.17
C ASN A 145 3.07 11.48 -16.34
N THR A 146 2.53 11.19 -15.16
CA THR A 146 2.08 12.24 -14.23
C THR A 146 3.26 13.09 -13.74
N ASN A 147 4.39 12.46 -13.40
CA ASN A 147 5.60 13.16 -13.00
C ASN A 147 6.18 14.03 -14.13
N SER A 148 6.22 13.53 -15.37
CA SER A 148 6.68 14.31 -16.54
C SER A 148 5.82 15.56 -16.77
N LYS A 149 4.49 15.44 -16.65
CA LYS A 149 3.60 16.61 -16.76
C LYS A 149 3.87 17.65 -15.67
N ARG A 150 4.11 17.20 -14.42
CA ARG A 150 4.47 18.09 -13.31
C ARG A 150 5.82 18.76 -13.53
N TYR A 151 6.80 18.04 -14.08
CA TYR A 151 8.08 18.62 -14.49
C TYR A 151 7.86 19.72 -15.52
N ASP A 152 7.11 19.46 -16.60
CA ASP A 152 6.79 20.46 -17.62
C ASP A 152 6.12 21.72 -17.04
N GLU A 153 5.20 21.55 -16.09
CA GLU A 153 4.55 22.65 -15.37
C GLU A 153 5.51 23.42 -14.46
N PHE A 154 6.43 22.72 -13.79
CA PHE A 154 7.47 23.31 -12.96
C PHE A 154 8.41 24.18 -13.80
N ILE A 155 8.88 23.66 -14.94
CA ILE A 155 9.71 24.42 -15.90
C ILE A 155 8.98 25.68 -16.38
N LYS A 156 7.70 25.55 -16.77
CA LYS A 156 6.90 26.71 -17.21
C LYS A 156 6.82 27.80 -16.13
N LYS A 157 6.65 27.43 -14.86
CA LYS A 157 6.62 28.39 -13.75
C LYS A 157 7.98 29.04 -13.50
N LEU A 158 9.07 28.28 -13.61
CA LEU A 158 10.43 28.81 -13.48
C LEU A 158 10.73 29.84 -14.56
N ILE A 159 10.41 29.55 -15.83
CA ILE A 159 10.61 30.49 -16.94
C ILE A 159 9.79 31.79 -16.76
N GLN A 160 8.63 31.73 -16.11
CA GLN A 160 7.82 32.92 -15.81
C GLN A 160 8.43 33.79 -14.70
N THR A 161 9.26 33.22 -13.83
CA THR A 161 9.79 33.88 -12.64
C THR A 161 11.28 34.23 -12.77
N SER A 162 12.00 33.58 -13.67
CA SER A 162 13.42 33.75 -13.93
C SER A 162 13.70 33.93 -15.43
N ASN A 163 14.58 34.86 -15.79
CA ASN A 163 15.01 35.10 -17.17
C ASN A 163 16.05 34.08 -17.69
N THR A 164 16.54 33.20 -16.81
CA THR A 164 17.56 32.20 -17.12
C THR A 164 17.17 30.86 -16.53
N LEU A 165 17.24 29.82 -17.35
CA LEU A 165 17.09 28.44 -16.90
C LEU A 165 18.41 27.97 -16.25
N PRO A 166 18.35 27.33 -15.08
CA PRO A 166 19.49 26.63 -14.49
C PRO A 166 20.04 25.54 -15.44
N GLU A 167 21.25 25.06 -15.14
CA GLU A 167 21.78 23.86 -15.80
C GLU A 167 20.90 22.63 -15.49
N GLU A 168 20.97 21.59 -16.35
CA GLU A 168 20.07 20.42 -16.28
C GLU A 168 20.13 19.71 -14.91
N ASP A 169 21.32 19.48 -14.36
CA ASP A 169 21.48 18.84 -13.05
C ASP A 169 20.90 19.68 -11.90
N GLU A 170 21.08 21.01 -11.95
CA GLU A 170 20.54 21.94 -10.95
C GLU A 170 19.00 21.99 -11.03
N LEU A 171 18.48 22.01 -12.26
CA LEU A 171 17.05 22.00 -12.54
C LEU A 171 16.37 20.74 -12.02
N ASP A 172 16.98 19.59 -12.25
CA ASP A 172 16.52 18.30 -11.75
C ASP A 172 16.53 18.25 -10.22
N GLN A 173 17.60 18.74 -9.58
CA GLN A 173 17.65 18.81 -8.12
C GLN A 173 16.56 19.74 -7.57
N MET A 174 16.39 20.93 -8.15
CA MET A 174 15.33 21.86 -7.77
C MET A 174 13.93 21.24 -7.91
N TYR A 175 13.70 20.45 -8.97
CA TYR A 175 12.42 19.77 -9.16
C TYR A 175 12.18 18.70 -8.09
N LEU A 176 13.20 17.90 -7.77
CA LEU A 176 13.10 16.88 -6.72
C LEU A 176 12.83 17.50 -5.36
N ASP A 177 13.51 18.60 -5.03
CA ASP A 177 13.32 19.32 -3.77
C ASP A 177 11.89 19.91 -3.66
N ALA A 178 11.32 20.34 -4.79
CA ALA A 178 9.97 20.88 -4.85
C ALA A 178 8.87 19.80 -4.94
N THR A 179 9.21 18.56 -5.31
CA THR A 179 8.25 17.51 -5.66
C THR A 179 8.56 16.19 -4.94
N PRO A 180 8.07 15.99 -3.71
CA PRO A 180 8.28 14.76 -2.95
C PRO A 180 7.88 13.49 -3.72
N ASP A 181 6.77 13.52 -4.46
CA ASP A 181 6.31 12.40 -5.29
C ASP A 181 7.34 11.97 -6.35
N ALA A 182 8.17 12.90 -6.85
CA ALA A 182 9.22 12.60 -7.82
C ALA A 182 10.38 11.83 -7.15
N VAL A 183 10.72 12.21 -5.92
CA VAL A 183 11.71 11.49 -5.09
C VAL A 183 11.20 10.08 -4.80
N THR A 184 9.93 9.95 -4.39
CA THR A 184 9.29 8.65 -4.15
C THR A 184 9.29 7.79 -5.41
N LEU A 185 8.97 8.35 -6.58
CA LEU A 185 8.98 7.60 -7.84
C LEU A 185 10.39 7.09 -8.19
N LYS A 186 11.44 7.91 -8.01
CA LYS A 186 12.83 7.47 -8.20
C LYS A 186 13.21 6.36 -7.23
N ALA A 187 12.80 6.44 -5.96
CA ALA A 187 13.05 5.41 -4.96
C ALA A 187 12.35 4.08 -5.31
N VAL A 188 11.09 4.14 -5.75
CA VAL A 188 10.32 2.98 -6.24
C VAL A 188 11.03 2.33 -7.43
N ASP A 189 11.47 3.12 -8.40
CA ASP A 189 12.17 2.61 -9.58
C ASP A 189 13.47 1.90 -9.20
N HIS A 190 14.29 2.56 -8.39
CA HIS A 190 15.55 2.02 -7.91
C HIS A 190 15.35 0.70 -7.15
N PHE A 191 14.35 0.64 -6.27
CA PHE A 191 14.03 -0.60 -5.55
C PHE A 191 13.70 -1.73 -6.51
N PHE A 192 12.75 -1.54 -7.44
CA PHE A 192 12.32 -2.64 -8.30
C PHE A 192 13.38 -3.07 -9.31
N ILE A 193 14.12 -2.12 -9.90
CA ILE A 193 15.06 -2.39 -10.99
C ILE A 193 16.44 -2.82 -10.47
N GLU A 194 16.95 -2.17 -9.42
CA GLU A 194 18.31 -2.41 -8.94
C GLU A 194 18.37 -3.36 -7.74
N GLN A 195 17.33 -3.42 -6.90
CA GLN A 195 17.35 -4.25 -5.70
C GLN A 195 16.53 -5.53 -5.87
N TYR A 196 15.20 -5.40 -5.97
CA TYR A 196 14.26 -6.51 -6.00
C TYR A 196 14.54 -7.49 -7.16
N ARG A 197 14.80 -6.94 -8.35
CA ARG A 197 15.17 -7.73 -9.51
C ARG A 197 16.51 -8.44 -9.35
N ALA A 198 17.48 -7.83 -8.69
CA ALA A 198 18.81 -8.40 -8.47
C ALA A 198 18.83 -9.50 -7.40
N LEU A 199 17.75 -9.63 -6.60
CA LEU A 199 17.63 -10.72 -5.63
C LEU A 199 17.71 -12.11 -6.28
N SER A 200 18.21 -13.08 -5.50
CA SER A 200 18.15 -14.48 -5.89
C SER A 200 16.70 -14.91 -6.16
N GLU A 201 16.50 -15.86 -7.08
CA GLU A 201 15.16 -16.35 -7.41
C GLU A 201 14.41 -16.87 -6.18
N LYS A 202 15.12 -17.61 -5.31
CA LYS A 202 14.57 -18.11 -4.04
C LYS A 202 14.13 -16.96 -3.13
N THR A 203 14.99 -15.98 -2.86
CA THR A 203 14.69 -14.84 -1.99
C THR A 203 13.51 -14.04 -2.52
N ARG A 204 13.53 -13.72 -3.81
CA ARG A 204 12.46 -12.97 -4.49
C ARG A 204 11.13 -13.70 -4.38
N SER A 205 11.12 -15.01 -4.63
CA SER A 205 9.92 -15.84 -4.54
C SER A 205 9.33 -15.83 -3.12
N ILE A 206 10.17 -15.94 -2.08
CA ILE A 206 9.70 -15.89 -0.69
C ILE A 206 9.04 -14.54 -0.39
N ILE A 207 9.68 -13.41 -0.74
CA ILE A 207 9.11 -12.07 -0.52
C ILE A 207 7.78 -11.91 -1.24
N THR A 208 7.72 -12.30 -2.53
CA THR A 208 6.48 -12.25 -3.31
C THR A 208 5.39 -13.11 -2.69
N MET A 209 5.68 -14.35 -2.32
CA MET A 209 4.70 -15.27 -1.77
C MET A 209 4.19 -14.81 -0.39
N SER A 210 5.08 -14.29 0.48
CA SER A 210 4.66 -13.75 1.78
C SER A 210 3.70 -12.58 1.60
N PHE A 211 4.04 -11.62 0.73
CA PHE A 211 3.19 -10.45 0.54
C PHE A 211 1.90 -10.79 -0.20
N THR A 212 2.00 -11.43 -1.38
CA THR A 212 0.83 -11.81 -2.19
C THR A 212 -0.07 -12.82 -1.48
N GLY A 213 0.46 -13.67 -0.61
CA GLY A 213 -0.31 -14.60 0.22
C GLY A 213 -1.16 -13.90 1.28
N LEU A 214 -0.66 -12.79 1.87
CA LEU A 214 -1.50 -11.92 2.68
C LEU A 214 -2.59 -11.26 1.82
N LEU A 215 -2.20 -10.60 0.73
CA LEU A 215 -3.13 -9.87 -0.14
C LEU A 215 -4.24 -10.80 -0.67
N PHE A 216 -3.89 -12.03 -1.04
CA PHE A 216 -4.86 -13.04 -1.47
C PHE A 216 -5.87 -13.36 -0.37
N ARG A 217 -5.44 -13.52 0.90
CA ARG A 217 -6.36 -13.74 2.03
C ARG A 217 -7.30 -12.55 2.25
N LEU A 218 -6.81 -11.32 2.09
CA LEU A 218 -7.62 -10.11 2.17
C LEU A 218 -8.68 -10.02 1.06
N MET A 219 -8.44 -10.65 -0.10
CA MET A 219 -9.40 -10.75 -1.21
C MET A 219 -10.39 -11.92 -1.07
N LYS A 220 -10.37 -12.68 0.03
CA LYS A 220 -11.27 -13.82 0.27
C LYS A 220 -12.24 -13.56 1.41
N GLU A 221 -13.41 -14.18 1.31
CA GLU A 221 -14.35 -14.22 2.43
C GLU A 221 -13.79 -15.03 3.61
N PRO A 222 -14.10 -14.64 4.86
CA PRO A 222 -14.96 -13.53 5.25
C PRO A 222 -14.27 -12.15 5.29
N VAL A 223 -12.96 -12.09 5.05
CA VAL A 223 -12.12 -10.90 5.26
C VAL A 223 -12.44 -9.79 4.27
N TYR A 224 -12.73 -10.16 3.01
CA TYR A 224 -13.02 -9.21 1.95
C TYR A 224 -14.22 -8.31 2.27
N SER A 225 -15.37 -8.90 2.59
CA SER A 225 -16.59 -8.16 2.91
C SER A 225 -16.47 -7.32 4.19
N LEU A 226 -15.56 -7.70 5.09
CA LEU A 226 -15.30 -6.95 6.32
C LEU A 226 -14.37 -5.74 6.10
N PHE A 227 -13.32 -5.90 5.28
CA PHE A 227 -12.18 -4.98 5.32
C PHE A 227 -11.71 -4.44 3.96
N CYS A 228 -12.23 -4.97 2.86
CA CYS A 228 -11.69 -4.67 1.51
C CYS A 228 -12.79 -4.36 0.49
N GLN A 229 -14.03 -4.19 0.95
CA GLN A 229 -15.14 -3.76 0.11
C GLN A 229 -14.86 -2.34 -0.42
N SER A 230 -15.07 -2.15 -1.72
CA SER A 230 -14.83 -0.91 -2.47
C SER A 230 -16.13 -0.22 -2.82
#